data_AF-A0A191TE37-F1
#
_entry.id   AF-A0A191TE37-F1
#
_cell.length_a   1.000
_cell.length_b   1.000
_cell.length_c   1.000
_cell.angle_alpha   90.00
_cell.angle_beta   90.00
_cell.angle_gamma   90.00
#
_symmetry.space_group_name_H-M   'P 1'
#
loop_
_entity.id
_entity.type
_entity.pdbx_description
1 polymer ?
#
loop_
_entity_poly.entity_id
_entity_poly.type
_entity_poly.pdbx_seq_one_letter_code
_entity_poly.pdbx_strand_id
1 'polypeptide(L)' 'MVGHTIAIHNGREHLPIYITDRMVGHKLGEFSPTINFRGHAKNDNRSRR' A
#
# COMPACT_ATOMS: atom_id res chain seq x y z
N MET A 1 19.69 2.11 -3.83
CA MET A 1 18.38 2.26 -3.14
C MET A 1 18.04 1.09 -2.25
N VAL A 2 18.50 -0.13 -2.55
CA VAL A 2 18.35 -1.28 -1.65
C VAL A 2 18.92 -0.96 -0.26
N GLY A 3 18.21 -1.33 0.81
CA GLY A 3 18.59 -1.08 2.20
C GLY A 3 18.11 0.25 2.79
N HIS A 4 17.36 1.06 2.04
CA HIS A 4 16.81 2.33 2.52
C HIS A 4 15.29 2.25 2.67
N THR A 5 14.76 2.99 3.63
CA THR A 5 13.32 3.22 3.76
C THR A 5 12.94 4.49 3.01
N ILE A 6 12.09 4.36 2.00
CA ILE A 6 11.61 5.47 1.18
C ILE A 6 10.14 5.71 1.49
N ALA A 7 9.79 6.96 1.77
CA ALA A 7 8.41 7.37 1.98
C ALA A 7 7.75 7.68 0.61
N ILE A 8 6.87 6.80 0.15
CA ILE A 8 6.22 6.90 -1.17
C ILE A 8 4.82 7.48 -1.01
N HIS A 9 4.48 8.52 -1.79
CA HIS A 9 3.17 9.14 -1.71
C HIS A 9 2.12 8.34 -2.50
N ASN A 10 1.00 7.99 -1.84
CA ASN A 10 -0.13 7.28 -2.46
C ASN A 10 -1.31 8.19 -2.86
N GLY A 11 -1.13 9.52 -2.89
CA GLY A 11 -2.19 10.50 -3.13
C GLY A 11 -2.96 10.94 -1.89
N ARG A 12 -2.72 10.33 -0.72
CA ARG A 12 -3.24 10.78 0.58
C ARG A 12 -2.14 11.01 1.62
N GLU A 13 -1.22 10.07 1.73
CA GLU A 13 -0.13 10.09 2.71
C GLU A 13 1.15 9.50 2.11
N HIS A 14 2.25 9.58 2.85
CA HIS A 14 3.51 8.94 2.50
C HIS A 14 3.67 7.64 3.28
N LEU A 15 3.73 6.51 2.57
CA LEU A 15 3.93 5.18 3.15
C LEU A 15 5.43 4.88 3.19
N PRO A 16 6.04 4.63 4.37
CA PRO A 16 7.43 4.24 4.47
C PRO A 16 7.61 2.78 4.05
N ILE A 17 8.35 2.55 2.96
CA ILE A 17 8.62 1.22 2.42
C ILE A 17 10.12 0.97 2.41
N TYR A 18 10.54 -0.15 3.01
CA TYR A 18 11.92 -0.60 2.99
C TYR A 18 12.24 -1.33 1.68
N ILE A 19 13.23 -0.85 0.94
CA ILE A 19 13.57 -1.36 -0.38
C ILE A 19 14.47 -2.60 -0.27
N THR A 20 13.99 -3.72 -0.81
CA THR A 20 14.71 -4.99 -0.89
C THR A 20 15.24 -5.23 -2.31
N ASP A 21 16.20 -6.16 -2.46
CA ASP A 21 16.83 -6.47 -3.76
C ASP A 21 15.81 -6.98 -4.81
N ARG A 22 14.77 -7.69 -4.37
CA ARG A 22 13.68 -8.18 -5.23
C ARG A 22 12.81 -7.06 -5.82
N MET A 23 12.95 -5.82 -5.36
CA MET A 23 12.21 -4.66 -5.85
C MET A 23 12.98 -3.89 -6.92
N VAL A 24 14.21 -4.28 -7.23
CA VAL A 24 15.04 -3.65 -8.27
C VAL A 24 14.42 -3.92 -9.64
N GLY A 25 14.22 -2.86 -10.43
CA GLY A 25 13.57 -2.92 -11.74
C GLY A 25 12.07 -2.58 -11.73
N HIS A 26 11.45 -2.49 -10.56
CA HIS A 26 10.06 -2.05 -10.39
C HIS A 26 9.95 -0.54 -10.16
N LYS A 27 8.77 0.03 -10.44
CA LYS A 27 8.49 1.42 -10.09
C LYS A 27 8.04 1.52 -8.63
N LEU A 28 8.45 2.57 -7.94
CA LEU A 28 8.08 2.80 -6.54
C LEU A 28 6.55 2.88 -6.33
N GLY A 29 5.80 3.37 -7.32
CA GLY A 29 4.34 3.44 -7.25
C GLY A 29 3.65 2.08 -7.20
N GLU A 30 4.29 0.99 -7.63
CA GLU A 30 3.73 -0.36 -7.57
C GLU A 30 3.60 -0.87 -6.12
N PHE A 31 4.41 -0.32 -5.21
CA PHE A 31 4.41 -0.71 -3.81
C PHE A 31 3.48 0.15 -2.95
N SER A 32 2.83 1.16 -3.54
CA SER A 32 2.05 2.18 -2.83
C SER A 32 0.63 2.26 -3.38
N PRO A 33 -0.35 1.55 -2.78
CA PRO A 33 -1.71 1.49 -3.31
C PRO A 33 -2.40 2.85 -3.24
N THR A 34 -2.95 3.29 -4.37
CA THR A 34 -3.61 4.60 -4.52
C THR A 34 -5.11 4.58 -4.18
N ILE A 35 -5.74 3.40 -4.22
CA ILE A 35 -7.17 3.22 -3.89
C ILE A 35 -7.33 2.28 -2.68
N ASN A 36 -8.22 2.63 -1.76
CA ASN A 36 -8.56 1.76 -0.62
C ASN A 36 -9.71 0.81 -1.01
N PHE A 37 -9.39 -0.25 -1.75
CA PHE A 37 -10.37 -1.26 -2.14
C PHE A 37 -10.54 -2.30 -1.02
N ARG A 38 -11.64 -2.21 -0.27
CA ARG A 38 -11.97 -3.13 0.86
C ARG A 38 -12.68 -4.42 0.40
N GLY A 39 -12.70 -4.71 -0.90
CA GLY A 39 -13.47 -5.82 -1.47
C GLY A 39 -14.93 -5.45 -1.74
N HIS A 40 -15.65 -6.34 -2.43
CA HIS A 40 -17.10 -6.21 -2.55
C HIS A 40 -17.73 -6.41 -1.17
N ALA A 41 -18.41 -5.38 -0.66
CA ALA A 41 -19.13 -5.45 0.59
C ALA A 41 -20.25 -6.50 0.48
N LYS A 42 -20.01 -7.73 0.95
CA LYS A 42 -21.12 -8.59 1.41
C LYS A 42 -21.57 -7.99 2.72
N ASN A 43 -22.62 -7.19 2.66
CA ASN A 43 -23.23 -6.55 3.82
C ASN A 43 -23.91 -7.64 4.67
N ASP A 44 -23.12 -8.37 5.46
CA ASP A 44 -23.66 -9.28 6.48
C ASP A 44 -23.97 -8.39 7.68
N ASN A 45 -25.23 -7.93 7.77
CA ASN A 45 -25.78 -7.11 8.85
C ASN A 45 -25.63 -7.82 10.21
N ARG A 46 -24.45 -7.82 10.80
CA ARG A 46 -24.20 -8.20 12.19
C ARG A 46 -23.66 -7.01 12.98
N SER A 47 -24.47 -5.96 13.05
CA SER A 47 -24.43 -5.07 14.21
C SER A 47 -25.36 -5.66 15.27
N ARG A 48 -24.82 -6.49 16.16
CA ARG A 48 -25.39 -6.75 17.49
C ARG A 48 -24.49 -6.01 18.48
N ARG A 49 -24.84 -4.77 18.79
CA ARG A 49 -24.48 -4.08 20.04
C ARG A 49 -25.40 -2.91 20.25
#